data_AF-A0A2D5E8A0-F1
#
_entry.id   AF-A0A2D5E8A0-F1
#
_cell.length_a   1.000
_cell.length_b   1.000
_cell.length_c   1.000
_cell.angle_alpha   90.00
_cell.angle_beta   90.00
_cell.angle_gamma   90.00
#
_symmetry.space_group_name_H-M   'P 1'
#
loop_
_entity.id
_entity.type
_entity.pdbx_description
1 polymer ?
#
loop_
_entity_poly.entity_id
_entity_poly.type
_entity_poly.pdbx_seq_one_letter_code
_entity_poly.pdbx_strand_id
1 'polypeptide(L)'
;MRTVSTMIFTALASSMAMAASVPPGMSLSEEQTKQSMQELGGEIKAATLFGLLDDEAARDLYFEIIEFQYGEGKGDDKEDEGENDGEDDKRRGGMTFARFLVPDGGDFTTLFRPEFVSRDIEPLTEVVGDDPGLIAVIESLLEDYEQEFEIRSRAFQESLDVARAGYEFALIDQSLSLIPEIPLTRAEIDRRVEAWNAESGLGRRDPAKVADWAEQKITALQSRVGRLREAVAALTARIEADGGAPSARELLAMMAALRQARIELRQVLEVNLQSVVPDAMASDIQAALDRIRLEHGRIDARFGGADIDLERAVLRSELPAETEASVLEELVAANALIADLVDARTAARVEREAKAAQLLAAEVEGDESRLSQRSRAVMTAADREIASGLAVRDAILGQMMQIHETLVEVDPTLAAGFLEITRRDGFPDQMRRRWCERAIEAAMQIPELADAMLEAILELQSYVDQRLEPLQAQAIADRIVLEPRLGRAMVDGLEDDFASAKDMGDKTWREPGFEQFDQLDDEIGRRLLAILGSELVNSLPRHESLGTLRPEKKSEGKGDAKGDTKSRSNGKARDSKRTGGGAKGGRDAGGK
;
A
#
# COMPACT_ATOMS: atom_id res chain seq x y z
N MET A 1 -26.21 17.30 9.63
CA MET A 1 -25.13 17.00 10.58
C MET A 1 -24.57 15.66 10.18
N ARG A 2 -23.57 15.68 9.29
CA ARG A 2 -22.78 14.51 8.90
C ARG A 2 -21.44 14.74 9.56
N THR A 3 -21.06 13.85 10.47
CA THR A 3 -19.75 13.78 11.10
C THR A 3 -18.71 13.55 10.00
N VAL A 4 -17.83 14.53 9.82
CA VAL A 4 -16.61 14.36 9.03
C VAL A 4 -15.67 13.58 9.94
N SER A 5 -15.50 12.29 9.67
CA SER A 5 -14.46 11.50 10.33
C SER A 5 -13.11 12.13 10.03
N THR A 6 -12.38 12.46 11.08
CA THR A 6 -11.00 12.96 11.05
C THR A 6 -10.13 11.93 10.31
N MET A 7 -9.75 12.22 9.06
CA MET A 7 -8.71 11.45 8.39
C MET A 7 -7.37 11.84 9.00
N ILE A 8 -6.75 10.87 9.68
CA ILE A 8 -5.46 10.98 10.33
C ILE A 8 -4.39 11.14 9.26
N PHE A 9 -3.49 12.11 9.47
CA PHE A 9 -2.35 12.38 8.60
C PHE A 9 -1.35 11.21 8.70
N THR A 10 -1.28 10.38 7.67
CA THR A 10 -0.25 9.36 7.51
C THR A 10 0.80 9.84 6.52
N ALA A 11 2.02 10.15 7.00
CA ALA A 11 3.26 10.09 6.19
C ALA A 11 4.52 10.46 7.01
N LEU A 12 5.42 9.48 7.18
CA LEU A 12 6.87 9.60 7.46
C LEU A 12 7.28 10.30 8.77
N ALA A 13 7.26 9.51 9.86
CA ALA A 13 7.97 9.81 11.09
C ALA A 13 9.50 9.75 10.90
N SER A 14 10.15 10.92 10.81
CA SER A 14 11.59 11.05 11.12
C SER A 14 11.78 11.63 12.52
N SER A 15 11.91 10.74 13.50
CA SER A 15 12.80 10.88 14.66
C SER A 15 12.73 12.12 15.58
N MET A 16 11.60 12.82 15.69
CA MET A 16 11.40 13.86 16.73
C MET A 16 10.34 13.49 17.80
N ALA A 17 10.11 12.20 18.05
CA ALA A 17 9.42 11.76 19.27
C ALA A 17 10.45 11.42 20.37
N MET A 18 11.06 12.44 20.99
CA MET A 18 11.78 12.26 22.24
C MET A 18 10.78 12.34 23.40
N ALA A 19 10.37 11.14 23.84
CA ALA A 19 9.48 10.84 24.95
C ALA A 19 9.57 11.83 26.13
N ALA A 20 8.45 12.48 26.45
CA ALA A 20 8.26 13.25 27.69
C ALA A 20 8.21 12.37 28.97
N SER A 21 8.77 11.16 28.96
CA SER A 21 8.85 10.31 30.16
C SER A 21 10.08 9.40 30.30
N VAL A 22 11.03 9.41 29.34
CA VAL A 22 12.24 8.57 29.41
C VAL A 22 13.47 9.36 28.93
N PRO A 23 14.62 9.30 29.63
CA PRO A 23 15.86 9.95 29.16
C PRO A 23 16.26 9.47 27.74
N PRO A 24 16.92 10.33 26.95
CA PRO A 24 17.16 10.08 25.53
C PRO A 24 17.94 8.78 25.30
N GLY A 25 17.42 7.89 24.45
CA GLY A 25 18.09 6.65 24.01
C GLY A 25 17.58 5.32 24.59
N MET A 26 16.51 5.31 25.39
CA MET A 26 15.86 4.07 25.84
C MET A 26 14.53 3.84 25.13
N SER A 27 14.46 2.83 24.26
CA SER A 27 13.19 2.26 23.81
C SER A 27 12.55 1.51 24.98
N LEU A 28 11.26 1.77 25.24
CA LEU A 28 10.48 0.96 26.17
C LEU A 28 10.35 -0.45 25.57
N SER A 29 10.47 -1.48 26.41
CA SER A 29 10.12 -2.84 26.00
C SER A 29 8.63 -2.94 25.67
N GLU A 30 8.24 -3.86 24.81
CA GLU A 30 6.82 -4.06 24.43
C GLU A 30 5.91 -4.28 25.64
N GLU A 31 6.40 -4.96 26.69
CA GLU A 31 5.66 -5.15 27.94
C GLU A 31 5.43 -3.84 28.70
N GLN A 32 6.42 -2.94 28.73
CA GLN A 32 6.29 -1.63 29.35
C GLN A 32 5.34 -0.71 28.56
N THR A 33 5.37 -0.76 27.22
CA THR A 33 4.41 -0.04 26.39
C THR A 33 2.98 -0.52 26.65
N LYS A 34 2.75 -1.84 26.65
CA LYS A 34 1.43 -2.43 26.94
C LYS A 34 0.92 -2.04 28.32
N GLN A 35 1.79 -2.06 29.33
CA GLN A 35 1.41 -1.65 30.68
C GLN A 35 1.03 -0.16 30.74
N SER A 36 1.80 0.72 30.12
CA SER A 36 1.50 2.16 30.11
C SER A 36 0.20 2.49 29.37
N MET A 37 -0.09 1.80 28.26
CA MET A 37 -1.35 1.94 27.52
C MET A 37 -2.56 1.48 28.36
N GLN A 38 -2.42 0.37 29.10
CA GLN A 38 -3.45 -0.09 30.02
C GLN A 38 -3.68 0.90 31.17
N GLU A 39 -2.61 1.51 31.68
CA GLU A 39 -2.69 2.53 32.71
C GLU A 39 -3.41 3.79 32.21
N LEU A 40 -3.08 4.28 31.01
CA LEU A 40 -3.74 5.39 30.33
C LEU A 40 -5.23 5.09 30.07
N GLY A 41 -5.56 3.90 29.57
CA GLY A 41 -6.96 3.49 29.38
C GLY A 41 -7.75 3.48 30.69
N GLY A 42 -7.11 3.13 31.81
CA GLY A 42 -7.71 3.23 33.13
C GLY A 42 -7.86 4.67 33.66
N GLU A 43 -6.93 5.56 33.31
CA GLU A 43 -6.95 6.99 33.61
C GLU A 43 -8.09 7.70 32.86
N ILE A 44 -8.19 7.51 31.54
CA ILE A 44 -9.22 8.09 30.69
C ILE A 44 -10.61 7.55 31.06
N LYS A 45 -10.74 6.25 31.29
CA LYS A 45 -12.00 5.65 31.74
C LYS A 45 -12.52 6.26 33.04
N ALA A 46 -11.63 6.58 33.99
CA ALA A 46 -12.02 7.29 35.20
C ALA A 46 -12.54 8.70 34.85
N ALA A 47 -11.82 9.45 34.02
CA ALA A 47 -12.25 10.78 33.59
C ALA A 47 -13.64 10.76 32.91
N THR A 48 -13.91 9.78 32.03
CA THR A 48 -15.22 9.62 31.37
C THR A 48 -16.33 9.27 32.36
N LEU A 49 -16.10 8.26 33.21
CA LEU A 49 -17.09 7.83 34.22
C LEU A 49 -17.49 8.94 35.19
N PHE A 50 -16.56 9.85 35.45
CA PHE A 50 -16.80 10.99 36.33
C PHE A 50 -17.15 12.26 35.57
N GLY A 51 -17.44 12.23 34.27
CA GLY A 51 -17.93 13.39 33.50
C GLY A 51 -16.91 14.53 33.36
N LEU A 52 -15.62 14.21 33.32
CA LEU A 52 -14.55 15.14 32.94
C LEU A 52 -14.31 15.16 31.44
N LEU A 53 -14.59 14.03 30.77
CA LEU A 53 -14.56 13.86 29.32
C LEU A 53 -15.86 13.16 28.92
N ASP A 54 -16.36 13.45 27.73
CA ASP A 54 -17.35 12.58 27.09
C ASP A 54 -16.65 11.40 26.39
N ASP A 55 -17.43 10.46 25.85
CA ASP A 55 -16.90 9.25 25.23
C ASP A 55 -16.09 9.56 23.96
N GLU A 56 -16.43 10.62 23.23
CA GLU A 56 -15.75 11.05 21.99
C GLU A 56 -14.40 11.69 22.32
N ALA A 57 -14.36 12.69 23.20
CA ALA A 57 -13.13 13.32 23.67
C ALA A 57 -12.20 12.33 24.40
N ALA A 58 -12.76 11.35 25.11
CA ALA A 58 -11.97 10.29 25.73
C ALA A 58 -11.30 9.36 24.70
N ARG A 59 -11.99 9.06 23.60
CA ARG A 59 -11.45 8.28 22.49
C ARG A 59 -10.32 9.06 21.82
N ASP A 60 -10.58 10.30 21.41
CA ASP A 60 -9.63 11.12 20.68
C ASP A 60 -8.35 11.35 21.50
N LEU A 61 -8.51 11.71 22.77
CA LEU A 61 -7.39 11.88 23.70
C LEU A 61 -6.56 10.61 23.88
N TYR A 62 -7.19 9.43 23.92
CA TYR A 62 -6.48 8.16 24.06
C TYR A 62 -5.57 7.91 22.85
N PHE A 63 -6.10 8.12 21.64
CA PHE A 63 -5.35 7.91 20.40
C PHE A 63 -4.22 8.92 20.24
N GLU A 64 -4.49 10.20 20.42
CA GLU A 64 -3.48 11.24 20.25
C GLU A 64 -2.33 11.13 21.27
N ILE A 65 -2.61 10.79 22.54
CA ILE A 65 -1.55 10.56 23.53
C ILE A 65 -0.69 9.36 23.15
N ILE A 66 -1.31 8.28 22.65
CA ILE A 66 -0.58 7.06 22.28
C ILE A 66 0.29 7.31 21.05
N GLU A 67 -0.27 7.95 20.03
CA GLU A 67 0.44 8.30 18.81
C GLU A 67 1.64 9.20 19.13
N PHE A 68 1.44 10.26 19.91
CA PHE A 68 2.50 11.17 20.32
C PHE A 68 3.60 10.49 21.16
N GLN A 69 3.24 9.56 22.07
CA GLN A 69 4.21 8.93 22.97
C GLN A 69 4.90 7.70 22.39
N TYR A 70 4.26 6.97 21.47
CA TYR A 70 4.70 5.63 21.06
C TYR A 70 4.80 5.43 19.55
N GLY A 71 4.35 6.38 18.73
CA GLY A 71 4.34 6.30 17.26
C GLY A 71 3.14 5.55 16.68
N GLU A 72 3.02 5.60 15.35
CA GLU A 72 1.93 5.01 14.56
C GLU A 72 1.72 3.49 14.82
N GLY A 73 0.47 3.03 14.66
CA GLY A 73 0.11 1.61 14.61
C GLY A 73 -0.06 0.89 15.95
N LYS A 74 0.11 1.57 17.09
CA LYS A 74 -0.14 0.98 18.42
C LYS A 74 -1.54 1.26 18.97
N GLY A 75 -2.33 2.10 18.30
CA GLY A 75 -3.71 2.41 18.67
C GLY A 75 -4.76 1.40 18.17
N ASP A 76 -4.51 0.73 17.04
CA ASP A 76 -5.54 0.02 16.24
C ASP A 76 -5.87 -1.42 16.68
N ASP A 77 -5.29 -1.91 17.77
CA ASP A 77 -5.34 -3.34 18.15
C ASP A 77 -6.73 -3.89 18.58
N LYS A 78 -7.86 -3.19 18.36
CA LYS A 78 -9.17 -3.62 18.91
C LYS A 78 -10.37 -3.67 17.97
N GLU A 79 -10.27 -3.32 16.69
CA GLU A 79 -11.40 -3.48 15.76
C GLU A 79 -11.28 -4.71 14.83
N ASP A 80 -10.15 -5.43 14.85
CA ASP A 80 -9.89 -6.61 13.98
C ASP A 80 -9.98 -7.99 14.68
N GLU A 81 -10.66 -8.09 15.83
CA GLU A 81 -11.04 -9.39 16.42
C GLU A 81 -12.39 -9.92 15.89
N GLY A 82 -12.71 -9.62 14.63
CA GLY A 82 -13.73 -10.33 13.87
C GLY A 82 -13.13 -11.60 13.27
N GLU A 83 -13.49 -12.76 13.84
CA GLU A 83 -13.25 -14.13 13.34
C GLU A 83 -12.71 -14.21 11.90
N ASN A 84 -11.39 -14.24 11.79
CA ASN A 84 -10.67 -14.27 10.53
C ASN A 84 -10.57 -15.69 9.96
N ASP A 85 -11.67 -16.44 10.01
CA ASP A 85 -11.77 -17.82 9.50
C ASP A 85 -11.92 -17.89 7.97
N GLY A 86 -11.83 -16.75 7.27
CA GLY A 86 -11.87 -16.64 5.80
C GLY A 86 -10.60 -16.09 5.14
N GLU A 87 -9.56 -15.73 5.91
CA GLU A 87 -8.39 -15.02 5.38
C GLU A 87 -7.33 -15.90 4.73
N ASP A 88 -7.29 -17.20 5.06
CA ASP A 88 -6.30 -18.11 4.49
C ASP A 88 -6.48 -18.30 2.96
N ASP A 89 -7.69 -18.06 2.45
CA ASP A 89 -8.01 -18.12 1.02
C ASP A 89 -7.58 -16.85 0.25
N LYS A 90 -7.46 -15.71 0.96
CA LYS A 90 -6.99 -14.42 0.41
C LYS A 90 -5.48 -14.32 0.32
N ARG A 91 -4.74 -15.19 1.01
CA ARG A 91 -3.26 -15.17 1.05
C ARG A 91 -2.60 -15.94 -0.10
N ARG A 92 -3.35 -16.73 -0.89
CA ARG A 92 -2.78 -17.54 -1.99
C ARG A 92 -2.71 -16.84 -3.35
N GLY A 93 -3.46 -15.75 -3.55
CA GLY A 93 -3.31 -14.84 -4.68
C GLY A 93 -3.05 -13.43 -4.15
N GLY A 94 -1.90 -12.83 -4.46
CA GLY A 94 -1.54 -11.50 -3.97
C GLY A 94 -2.67 -10.50 -4.21
N MET A 95 -2.94 -9.65 -3.22
CA MET A 95 -4.01 -8.65 -3.27
C MET A 95 -3.66 -7.60 -4.33
N THR A 96 -4.16 -7.80 -5.56
CA THR A 96 -3.89 -6.95 -6.74
C THR A 96 -4.37 -5.51 -6.59
N PHE A 97 -5.11 -5.18 -5.53
CA PHE A 97 -5.66 -3.86 -5.31
C PHE A 97 -4.72 -2.91 -4.55
N ALA A 98 -3.81 -3.45 -3.72
CA ALA A 98 -2.97 -2.62 -2.84
C ALA A 98 -2.11 -1.62 -3.62
N ARG A 99 -1.69 -2.02 -4.84
CA ARG A 99 -0.94 -1.17 -5.78
C ARG A 99 -1.71 0.01 -6.37
N PHE A 100 -3.04 0.04 -6.23
CA PHE A 100 -3.91 1.09 -6.76
C PHE A 100 -4.48 2.00 -5.66
N LEU A 101 -4.12 1.78 -4.40
CA LEU A 101 -4.46 2.70 -3.33
C LEU A 101 -3.87 4.08 -3.65
N VAL A 102 -4.71 5.11 -3.54
CA VAL A 102 -4.26 6.48 -3.70
C VAL A 102 -3.49 6.86 -2.43
N PRO A 103 -2.20 7.22 -2.52
CA PRO A 103 -1.43 7.58 -1.33
C PRO A 103 -2.00 8.82 -0.65
N ASP A 104 -1.89 8.84 0.68
CA ASP A 104 -2.42 9.90 1.54
C ASP A 104 -1.79 11.28 1.28
N GLY A 105 -2.47 12.32 1.79
CA GLY A 105 -2.02 13.70 1.73
C GLY A 105 -0.74 13.92 2.52
N GLY A 106 0.41 13.86 1.85
CA GLY A 106 1.71 14.03 2.50
C GLY A 106 2.79 13.07 1.98
N ASP A 107 2.42 12.08 1.19
CA ASP A 107 3.40 11.29 0.45
C ASP A 107 3.93 12.11 -0.75
N PHE A 108 5.15 12.62 -0.61
CA PHE A 108 5.89 13.36 -1.65
C PHE A 108 7.05 12.54 -2.23
N THR A 109 6.95 11.21 -2.18
CA THR A 109 8.01 10.29 -2.64
C THR A 109 8.51 10.60 -4.04
N THR A 110 7.64 11.00 -4.96
CA THR A 110 8.04 11.29 -6.35
C THR A 110 8.66 12.67 -6.48
N LEU A 111 8.09 13.66 -5.79
CA LEU A 111 8.61 15.02 -5.82
C LEU A 111 10.02 15.11 -5.20
N PHE A 112 10.32 14.30 -4.18
CA PHE A 112 11.64 14.26 -3.54
C PHE A 112 12.64 13.34 -4.23
N ARG A 113 12.25 12.63 -5.30
CA ARG A 113 13.16 11.74 -6.02
C ARG A 113 13.79 12.47 -7.22
N PRO A 114 15.13 12.52 -7.32
CA PRO A 114 15.81 13.03 -8.50
C PRO A 114 15.50 12.16 -9.73
N GLU A 115 15.62 12.74 -10.92
CA GLU A 115 15.40 12.03 -12.20
C GLU A 115 16.63 11.25 -12.66
N PHE A 116 17.81 11.67 -12.21
CA PHE A 116 19.09 11.04 -12.49
C PHE A 116 19.86 10.95 -11.19
N VAL A 117 20.63 9.87 -11.01
CA VAL A 117 21.49 9.66 -9.84
C VAL A 117 22.87 9.21 -10.30
N SER A 118 23.89 9.39 -9.46
CA SER A 118 25.28 9.06 -9.81
C SER A 118 25.49 7.62 -10.29
N ARG A 119 24.65 6.66 -9.84
CA ARG A 119 24.71 5.27 -10.32
C ARG A 119 24.25 5.09 -11.78
N ASP A 120 23.54 6.05 -12.35
CA ASP A 120 23.06 6.02 -13.73
C ASP A 120 24.17 6.40 -14.74
N ILE A 121 25.41 6.49 -14.27
CA ILE A 121 26.58 6.78 -15.09
C ILE A 121 26.86 5.68 -16.13
N GLU A 122 26.56 4.41 -15.81
CA GLU A 122 26.92 3.26 -16.65
C GLU A 122 26.36 3.40 -18.10
N PRO A 123 25.05 3.60 -18.33
CA PRO A 123 24.51 3.82 -19.68
C PRO A 123 25.14 4.99 -20.44
N LEU A 124 25.53 6.06 -19.74
CA LEU A 124 26.16 7.23 -20.36
C LEU A 124 27.62 6.97 -20.74
N THR A 125 28.34 6.20 -19.92
CA THR A 125 29.74 5.84 -20.18
C THR A 125 29.89 4.84 -21.32
N GLU A 126 28.91 3.97 -21.54
CA GLU A 126 28.89 3.05 -22.69
C GLU A 126 28.92 3.81 -24.03
N VAL A 127 28.31 5.00 -24.10
CA VAL A 127 28.26 5.83 -25.31
C VAL A 127 29.62 6.47 -25.61
N VAL A 128 30.30 7.01 -24.59
CA VAL A 128 31.59 7.70 -24.76
C VAL A 128 32.78 6.75 -24.81
N GLY A 129 32.59 5.47 -24.46
CA GLY A 129 33.63 4.45 -24.42
C GLY A 129 34.71 4.74 -23.37
N ASP A 130 35.93 4.25 -23.61
CA ASP A 130 37.05 4.34 -22.64
C ASP A 130 37.73 5.73 -22.55
N ASP A 131 37.06 6.84 -22.90
CA ASP A 131 37.65 8.18 -22.75
C ASP A 131 37.55 8.65 -21.28
N PRO A 132 38.66 8.62 -20.50
CA PRO A 132 38.61 8.94 -19.08
C PRO A 132 38.29 10.43 -18.81
N GLY A 133 38.55 11.32 -19.78
CA GLY A 133 38.26 12.73 -19.65
C GLY A 133 36.77 13.01 -19.77
N LEU A 134 36.12 12.41 -20.78
CA LEU A 134 34.68 12.55 -20.97
C LEU A 134 33.88 11.86 -19.86
N ILE A 135 34.30 10.66 -19.43
CA ILE A 135 33.68 9.96 -18.30
C ILE A 135 33.70 10.85 -17.05
N ALA A 136 34.85 11.43 -16.69
CA ALA A 136 34.97 12.28 -15.51
C ALA A 136 34.11 13.56 -15.59
N VAL A 137 33.91 14.11 -16.79
CA VAL A 137 33.01 15.26 -17.00
C VAL A 137 31.55 14.85 -16.83
N ILE A 138 31.14 13.72 -17.39
CA ILE A 138 29.76 13.19 -17.25
C ILE A 138 29.47 12.89 -15.77
N GLU A 139 30.40 12.24 -15.07
CA GLU A 139 30.30 11.97 -13.63
C GLU A 139 30.10 13.26 -12.84
N SER A 140 30.95 14.27 -13.06
CA SER A 140 30.82 15.57 -12.41
C SER A 140 29.48 16.26 -12.70
N LEU A 141 28.96 16.16 -13.92
CA LEU A 141 27.67 16.76 -14.28
C LEU A 141 26.49 16.08 -13.57
N LEU A 142 26.54 14.74 -13.43
CA LEU A 142 25.54 13.99 -12.66
C LEU A 142 25.61 14.31 -11.17
N GLU A 143 26.82 14.36 -10.59
CA GLU A 143 27.02 14.73 -9.19
C GLU A 143 26.54 16.15 -8.89
N ASP A 144 26.86 17.12 -9.76
CA ASP A 144 26.40 18.51 -9.63
C ASP A 144 24.86 18.59 -9.69
N TYR A 145 24.23 17.84 -10.60
CA TYR A 145 22.77 17.75 -10.68
C TYR A 145 22.16 17.16 -9.40
N GLU A 146 22.68 16.01 -8.95
CA GLU A 146 22.18 15.30 -7.78
C GLU A 146 22.31 16.16 -6.51
N GLN A 147 23.46 16.81 -6.32
CA GLN A 147 23.72 17.70 -5.20
C GLN A 147 22.80 18.92 -5.20
N GLU A 148 22.62 19.60 -6.34
CA GLU A 148 21.75 20.77 -6.44
C GLU A 148 20.27 20.39 -6.22
N PHE A 149 19.84 19.22 -6.70
CA PHE A 149 18.51 18.69 -6.42
C PHE A 149 18.35 18.35 -4.93
N GLU A 150 19.35 17.71 -4.31
CA GLU A 150 19.35 17.37 -2.88
C GLU A 150 19.24 18.61 -2.00
N ILE A 151 19.98 19.68 -2.30
CA ILE A 151 19.92 20.94 -1.55
C ILE A 151 18.49 21.51 -1.57
N ARG A 152 17.84 21.53 -2.73
CA ARG A 152 16.49 22.09 -2.89
C ARG A 152 15.41 21.20 -2.25
N SER A 153 15.52 19.89 -2.42
CA SER A 153 14.59 18.92 -1.85
C SER A 153 14.68 18.87 -0.33
N ARG A 154 15.91 18.83 0.23
CA ARG A 154 16.14 18.84 1.69
C ARG A 154 15.56 20.09 2.35
N ALA A 155 15.75 21.27 1.76
CA ALA A 155 15.17 22.50 2.29
C ALA A 155 13.63 22.45 2.36
N PHE A 156 12.97 21.85 1.37
CA PHE A 156 11.52 21.65 1.40
C PHE A 156 11.10 20.57 2.41
N GLN A 157 11.85 19.47 2.49
CA GLN A 157 11.60 18.40 3.45
C GLN A 157 11.71 18.90 4.91
N GLU A 158 12.75 19.65 5.24
CA GLU A 158 12.92 20.24 6.58
C GLU A 158 11.76 21.17 6.93
N SER A 159 11.32 22.03 6.00
CA SER A 159 10.15 22.89 6.20
C SER A 159 8.85 22.10 6.36
N LEU A 160 8.68 21.01 5.61
CA LEU A 160 7.52 20.13 5.73
C LEU A 160 7.50 19.43 7.10
N ASP A 161 8.63 18.93 7.58
CA ASP A 161 8.77 18.28 8.87
C ASP A 161 8.47 19.25 10.03
N VAL A 162 8.98 20.49 9.95
CA VAL A 162 8.67 21.54 10.94
C VAL A 162 7.18 21.89 10.93
N ALA A 163 6.57 22.01 9.75
CA ALA A 163 5.15 22.33 9.65
C ALA A 163 4.25 21.19 10.16
N ARG A 164 4.61 19.93 9.89
CA ARG A 164 3.92 18.75 10.44
C ARG A 164 4.01 18.72 11.95
N ALA A 165 5.22 18.85 12.50
CA ALA A 165 5.42 18.91 13.94
C ALA A 165 4.60 20.05 14.58
N GLY A 166 4.62 21.25 13.98
CA GLY A 166 3.83 22.38 14.45
C GLY A 166 2.33 22.11 14.45
N TYR A 167 1.80 21.44 13.42
CA TYR A 167 0.38 21.07 13.35
C TYR A 167 0.02 19.97 14.35
N GLU A 168 0.82 18.91 14.47
CA GLU A 168 0.64 17.85 15.46
C GLU A 168 0.63 18.42 16.89
N PHE A 169 1.55 19.33 17.21
CA PHE A 169 1.59 19.98 18.51
C PHE A 169 0.36 20.84 18.78
N ALA A 170 -0.17 21.51 17.76
CA ALA A 170 -1.41 22.28 17.89
C ALA A 170 -2.63 21.38 18.13
N LEU A 171 -2.74 20.24 17.45
CA LEU A 171 -3.79 19.25 17.69
C LEU A 171 -3.72 18.70 19.11
N ILE A 172 -2.53 18.28 19.54
CA ILE A 172 -2.32 17.76 20.90
C ILE A 172 -2.63 18.84 21.93
N ASP A 173 -2.19 20.08 21.74
CA ASP A 173 -2.52 21.17 22.67
C ASP A 173 -4.03 21.43 22.77
N GLN A 174 -4.75 21.35 21.64
CA GLN A 174 -6.20 21.44 21.61
C GLN A 174 -6.87 20.33 22.42
N SER A 175 -6.46 19.07 22.25
CA SER A 175 -7.05 17.95 22.97
C SER A 175 -6.64 17.88 24.43
N LEU A 176 -5.40 18.26 24.75
CA LEU A 176 -4.97 18.44 26.13
C LEU A 176 -5.80 19.56 26.79
N SER A 177 -6.18 20.62 26.06
CA SER A 177 -7.01 21.72 26.58
C SER A 177 -8.43 21.30 26.98
N LEU A 178 -8.93 20.17 26.46
CA LEU A 178 -10.23 19.59 26.89
C LEU A 178 -10.21 19.12 28.34
N ILE A 179 -9.04 18.84 28.90
CA ILE A 179 -8.89 18.36 30.28
C ILE A 179 -8.77 19.57 31.21
N PRO A 180 -9.71 19.78 32.14
CA PRO A 180 -9.64 20.93 33.04
C PRO A 180 -8.36 20.92 33.88
N GLU A 181 -7.71 22.09 33.97
CA GLU A 181 -6.50 22.29 34.78
C GLU A 181 -6.74 22.09 36.27
N ILE A 182 -8.00 22.24 36.72
CA ILE A 182 -8.36 22.18 38.13
C ILE A 182 -8.85 20.77 38.48
N PRO A 183 -8.19 20.03 39.40
CA PRO A 183 -8.65 18.73 39.89
C PRO A 183 -10.06 18.77 40.45
N LEU A 184 -10.81 17.68 40.22
CA LEU A 184 -11.97 17.39 41.04
C LEU A 184 -11.51 17.24 42.49
N THR A 185 -12.06 18.06 43.38
CA THR A 185 -11.83 17.90 44.81
C THR A 185 -12.33 16.52 45.26
N ARG A 186 -11.72 15.95 46.31
CA ARG A 186 -12.17 14.67 46.87
C ARG A 186 -13.67 14.65 47.18
N ALA A 187 -14.20 15.76 47.71
CA ALA A 187 -15.63 15.91 47.99
C ALA A 187 -16.53 15.83 46.73
N GLU A 188 -16.03 16.28 45.59
CA GLU A 188 -16.75 16.20 44.31
C GLU A 188 -16.68 14.79 43.71
N ILE A 189 -15.54 14.10 43.88
CA ILE A 189 -15.40 12.68 43.52
C ILE A 189 -16.36 11.83 44.37
N ASP A 190 -16.36 12.02 45.69
CA ASP A 190 -17.25 11.31 46.61
C ASP A 190 -18.73 11.54 46.23
N ARG A 191 -19.11 12.80 45.95
CA ARG A 191 -20.47 13.15 45.49
C ARG A 191 -20.85 12.43 44.19
N ARG A 192 -19.95 12.37 43.20
CA ARG A 192 -20.21 11.70 41.92
C ARG A 192 -20.25 10.18 42.08
N VAL A 193 -19.44 9.59 42.95
CA VAL A 193 -19.51 8.17 43.30
C VAL A 193 -20.84 7.82 43.97
N GLU A 194 -21.30 8.67 44.89
CA GLU A 194 -22.60 8.51 45.55
C GLU A 194 -23.77 8.59 44.55
N ALA A 195 -23.75 9.57 43.65
CA ALA A 195 -24.75 9.73 42.59
C ALA A 195 -24.76 8.51 41.64
N TRP A 196 -23.58 8.08 41.17
CA TRP A 196 -23.45 6.92 40.30
C TRP A 196 -23.90 5.63 40.97
N ASN A 197 -23.59 5.44 42.27
CA ASN A 197 -24.06 4.30 43.04
C ASN A 197 -25.59 4.29 43.20
N ALA A 198 -26.21 5.46 43.32
CA ALA A 198 -27.65 5.59 43.41
C ALA A 198 -28.37 5.34 42.07
N GLU A 199 -27.77 5.76 40.94
CA GLU A 199 -28.38 5.66 39.61
C GLU A 199 -28.15 4.30 38.93
N SER A 200 -26.92 3.78 38.98
CA SER A 200 -26.50 2.60 38.21
C SER A 200 -26.09 1.41 39.08
N GLY A 201 -25.81 1.63 40.37
CA GLY A 201 -25.39 0.61 41.32
C GLY A 201 -23.94 0.12 41.12
N LEU A 202 -23.12 0.21 42.17
CA LEU A 202 -21.71 -0.24 42.16
C LEU A 202 -21.53 -1.77 42.26
N GLY A 203 -22.63 -2.53 42.31
CA GLY A 203 -22.60 -3.97 42.55
C GLY A 203 -22.04 -4.31 43.94
N ARG A 204 -20.98 -5.13 44.00
CA ARG A 204 -20.28 -5.53 45.26
C ARG A 204 -19.11 -4.61 45.62
N ARG A 205 -18.87 -3.53 44.87
CA ARG A 205 -17.72 -2.65 45.09
C ARG A 205 -18.04 -1.64 46.19
N ASP A 206 -17.04 -1.38 47.03
CA ASP A 206 -17.11 -0.40 48.11
C ASP A 206 -17.01 1.02 47.52
N PRO A 207 -18.01 1.91 47.74
CA PRO A 207 -17.98 3.29 47.25
C PRO A 207 -16.69 4.04 47.63
N ALA A 208 -16.17 3.84 48.84
CA ALA A 208 -14.93 4.50 49.28
C ALA A 208 -13.73 4.06 48.44
N LYS A 209 -13.64 2.76 48.10
CA LYS A 209 -12.57 2.22 47.25
C LYS A 209 -12.68 2.68 45.80
N VAL A 210 -13.90 2.90 45.31
CA VAL A 210 -14.15 3.46 43.98
C VAL A 210 -13.72 4.92 43.94
N ALA A 211 -14.00 5.70 44.99
CA ALA A 211 -13.56 7.07 45.12
C ALA A 211 -12.02 7.17 45.23
N ASP A 212 -11.37 6.29 46.02
CA ASP A 212 -9.90 6.23 46.12
C ASP A 212 -9.25 5.89 44.78
N TRP A 213 -9.79 4.91 44.07
CA TRP A 213 -9.34 4.55 42.72
C TRP A 213 -9.51 5.72 41.73
N ALA A 214 -10.66 6.40 41.77
CA ALA A 214 -10.96 7.53 40.90
C ALA A 214 -10.01 8.70 41.16
N GLU A 215 -9.80 9.07 42.43
CA GLU A 215 -8.86 10.11 42.83
C GLU A 215 -7.44 9.78 42.37
N GLN A 216 -6.98 8.54 42.59
CA GLN A 216 -5.67 8.09 42.11
C GLN A 216 -5.55 8.21 40.58
N LYS A 217 -6.56 7.77 39.82
CA LYS A 217 -6.53 7.76 38.36
C LYS A 217 -6.67 9.15 37.74
N ILE A 218 -7.54 10.00 38.27
CA ILE A 218 -7.68 11.39 37.83
C ILE A 218 -6.40 12.18 38.13
N THR A 219 -5.80 11.98 39.31
CA THR A 219 -4.52 12.63 39.67
C THR A 219 -3.38 12.16 38.74
N ALA A 220 -3.33 10.86 38.43
CA ALA A 220 -2.35 10.31 37.49
C ALA A 220 -2.53 10.88 36.07
N LEU A 221 -3.78 10.96 35.58
CA LEU A 221 -4.10 11.57 34.29
C LEU A 221 -3.62 13.03 34.24
N GLN A 222 -3.95 13.82 35.27
CA GLN A 222 -3.56 15.23 35.32
C GLN A 222 -2.04 15.42 35.39
N SER A 223 -1.33 14.56 36.12
CA SER A 223 0.14 14.59 36.14
C SER A 223 0.74 14.20 34.78
N ARG A 224 0.13 13.26 34.05
CA ARG A 224 0.54 12.89 32.68
C ARG A 224 0.29 14.06 31.72
N VAL A 225 -0.91 14.65 31.76
CA VAL A 225 -1.33 15.78 30.93
C VAL A 225 -0.48 17.02 31.20
N GLY A 226 -0.19 17.35 32.46
CA GLY A 226 0.68 18.48 32.80
C GLY A 226 2.08 18.35 32.20
N ARG A 227 2.68 17.15 32.27
CA ARG A 227 3.97 16.87 31.63
C ARG A 227 3.90 16.95 30.11
N LEU A 228 2.81 16.46 29.51
CA LEU A 228 2.58 16.58 28.07
C LEU A 228 2.46 18.04 27.63
N ARG A 229 1.71 18.87 28.36
CA ARG A 229 1.60 20.31 28.09
C ARG A 229 2.94 21.02 28.18
N GLU A 230 3.74 20.72 29.22
CA GLU A 230 5.10 21.28 29.35
C GLU A 230 5.98 20.88 28.17
N ALA A 231 5.91 19.62 27.74
CA ALA A 231 6.68 19.11 26.61
C ALA A 231 6.24 19.76 25.28
N VAL A 232 4.93 19.79 25.00
CA VAL A 232 4.36 20.43 23.81
C VAL A 232 4.70 21.92 23.79
N ALA A 233 4.53 22.63 24.90
CA ALA A 233 4.90 24.05 24.99
C ALA A 233 6.39 24.30 24.74
N ALA A 234 7.28 23.44 25.27
CA ALA A 234 8.71 23.55 25.03
C ALA A 234 9.09 23.28 23.56
N LEU A 235 8.44 22.31 22.92
CA LEU A 235 8.64 21.99 21.51
C LEU A 235 8.10 23.09 20.59
N THR A 236 6.90 23.62 20.86
CA THR A 236 6.33 24.77 20.16
C THR A 236 7.22 26.00 20.29
N ALA A 237 7.69 26.31 21.51
CA ALA A 237 8.60 27.44 21.73
C ALA A 237 9.94 27.29 20.97
N ARG A 238 10.41 26.06 20.77
CA ARG A 238 11.59 25.78 19.94
C ARG A 238 11.34 26.10 18.47
N ILE A 239 10.22 25.63 17.92
CA ILE A 239 9.81 25.96 16.54
C ILE A 239 9.68 27.48 16.36
N GLU A 240 9.07 28.17 17.32
CA GLU A 240 8.93 29.63 17.30
C GLU A 240 10.30 30.34 17.36
N ALA A 241 11.23 29.85 18.17
CA ALA A 241 12.58 30.40 18.27
C ALA A 241 13.38 30.24 16.96
N ASP A 242 13.13 29.17 16.21
CA ASP A 242 13.76 28.87 14.93
C ASP A 242 13.09 29.60 13.73
N GLY A 243 12.15 30.51 14.00
CA GLY A 243 11.49 31.34 12.98
C GLY A 243 10.01 31.02 12.74
N GLY A 244 9.46 30.03 13.46
CA GLY A 244 8.08 29.58 13.35
C GLY A 244 7.85 28.51 12.30
N ALA A 245 6.73 27.80 12.41
CA ALA A 245 6.33 26.81 11.42
C ALA A 245 5.92 27.49 10.11
N PRO A 246 6.37 26.97 8.94
CA PRO A 246 5.90 27.48 7.65
C PRO A 246 4.38 27.37 7.54
N SER A 247 3.75 28.42 7.03
CA SER A 247 2.34 28.39 6.70
C SER A 247 2.06 27.44 5.52
N ALA A 248 0.83 26.94 5.43
CA ALA A 248 0.41 26.12 4.29
C ALA A 248 0.66 26.79 2.93
N ARG A 249 0.51 28.12 2.86
CA ARG A 249 0.81 28.91 1.64
C ARG A 249 2.31 28.88 1.29
N GLU A 250 3.18 28.95 2.29
CA GLU A 250 4.63 28.87 2.09
C GLU A 250 5.04 27.48 1.64
N LEU A 251 4.51 26.41 2.26
CA LEU A 251 4.75 25.03 1.82
C LEU A 251 4.31 24.81 0.37
N LEU A 252 3.14 25.31 -0.02
CA LEU A 252 2.66 25.22 -1.40
C LEU A 252 3.55 25.99 -2.38
N ALA A 253 4.12 27.12 -1.96
CA ALA A 253 5.08 27.88 -2.76
C ALA A 253 6.43 27.16 -2.90
N MET A 254 6.95 26.57 -1.81
CA MET A 254 8.17 25.76 -1.83
C MET A 254 8.01 24.52 -2.72
N MET A 255 6.88 23.83 -2.61
CA MET A 255 6.54 22.71 -3.48
C MET A 255 6.50 23.13 -4.96
N ALA A 256 5.86 24.26 -5.29
CA ALA A 256 5.86 24.79 -6.66
C ALA A 256 7.27 25.15 -7.15
N ALA A 257 8.11 25.71 -6.27
CA ALA A 257 9.51 26.01 -6.58
C ALA A 257 10.34 24.74 -6.82
N LEU A 258 10.16 23.69 -6.00
CA LEU A 258 10.85 22.41 -6.20
C LEU A 258 10.41 21.73 -7.50
N ARG A 259 9.11 21.76 -7.81
CA ARG A 259 8.59 21.26 -9.10
C ARG A 259 9.24 21.95 -10.30
N GLN A 260 9.35 23.28 -10.23
CA GLN A 260 9.99 24.06 -11.27
C GLN A 260 11.50 23.77 -11.34
N ALA A 261 12.17 23.71 -10.19
CA ALA A 261 13.58 23.38 -10.09
C ALA A 261 13.90 22.01 -10.70
N ARG A 262 13.05 21.01 -10.48
CA ARG A 262 13.20 19.67 -11.07
C ARG A 262 13.29 19.72 -12.59
N ILE A 263 12.37 20.45 -13.23
CA ILE A 263 12.34 20.63 -14.69
C ILE A 263 13.59 21.39 -15.18
N GLU A 264 13.95 22.46 -14.49
CA GLU A 264 15.10 23.30 -14.86
C GLU A 264 16.42 22.54 -14.73
N LEU A 265 16.65 21.85 -13.61
CA LEU A 265 17.88 21.09 -13.36
C LEU A 265 18.04 19.97 -14.38
N ARG A 266 16.94 19.29 -14.72
CA ARG A 266 16.93 18.29 -15.78
C ARG A 266 17.36 18.88 -17.11
N GLN A 267 16.73 19.98 -17.54
CA GLN A 267 17.06 20.63 -18.81
C GLN A 267 18.52 21.10 -18.85
N VAL A 268 19.03 21.62 -17.73
CA VAL A 268 20.42 22.04 -17.61
C VAL A 268 21.37 20.84 -17.75
N LEU A 269 21.09 19.73 -17.05
CA LEU A 269 21.87 18.51 -17.17
C LEU A 269 21.90 17.99 -18.61
N GLU A 270 20.74 17.86 -19.26
CA GLU A 270 20.62 17.37 -20.63
C GLU A 270 21.39 18.23 -21.63
N VAL A 271 21.23 19.55 -21.55
CA VAL A 271 21.95 20.50 -22.41
C VAL A 271 23.46 20.43 -22.17
N ASN A 272 23.90 20.31 -20.91
CA ASN A 272 25.31 20.21 -20.58
C ASN A 272 25.90 18.90 -21.12
N LEU A 273 25.22 17.76 -20.91
CA LEU A 273 25.64 16.46 -21.45
C LEU A 273 25.76 16.47 -22.97
N GLN A 274 24.80 17.05 -23.68
CA GLN A 274 24.86 17.20 -25.14
C GLN A 274 26.00 18.13 -25.59
N SER A 275 26.36 19.14 -24.79
CA SER A 275 27.41 20.10 -25.15
C SER A 275 28.84 19.58 -24.97
N VAL A 276 29.04 18.58 -24.09
CA VAL A 276 30.37 18.04 -23.78
C VAL A 276 30.77 16.89 -24.69
N VAL A 277 29.79 16.24 -25.34
CA VAL A 277 30.04 15.16 -26.31
C VAL A 277 30.12 15.70 -27.76
N PRO A 278 30.83 15.01 -28.66
CA PRO A 278 30.79 15.32 -30.10
C PRO A 278 29.37 15.20 -30.67
N ASP A 279 29.02 16.06 -31.64
CA ASP A 279 27.70 16.05 -32.31
C ASP A 279 27.27 14.66 -32.84
N ALA A 280 28.23 13.83 -33.26
CA ALA A 280 27.99 12.48 -33.74
C ALA A 280 27.43 11.53 -32.66
N MET A 281 27.69 11.80 -31.39
CA MET A 281 27.27 11.00 -30.22
C MET A 281 26.03 11.59 -29.52
N ALA A 282 25.55 12.76 -29.94
CA ALA A 282 24.45 13.45 -29.26
C ALA A 282 23.15 12.63 -29.23
N SER A 283 22.86 11.89 -30.31
CA SER A 283 21.70 10.99 -30.37
C SER A 283 21.85 9.79 -29.44
N ASP A 284 23.07 9.25 -29.31
CA ASP A 284 23.35 8.09 -28.47
C ASP A 284 23.29 8.46 -26.98
N ILE A 285 23.77 9.65 -26.62
CA ILE A 285 23.58 10.20 -25.26
C ILE A 285 22.10 10.40 -24.95
N GLN A 286 21.32 10.90 -25.91
CA GLN A 286 19.87 11.04 -25.70
C GLN A 286 19.20 9.68 -25.50
N ALA A 287 19.57 8.67 -26.29
CA ALA A 287 19.07 7.31 -26.11
C ALA A 287 19.47 6.71 -24.75
N ALA A 288 20.67 6.97 -24.26
CA ALA A 288 21.10 6.56 -22.92
C ALA A 288 20.30 7.26 -21.81
N LEU A 289 19.99 8.55 -21.95
CA LEU A 289 19.10 9.26 -21.02
C LEU A 289 17.68 8.69 -21.05
N ASP A 290 17.16 8.34 -22.23
CA ASP A 290 15.86 7.70 -22.36
C ASP A 290 15.84 6.32 -21.71
N ARG A 291 16.91 5.52 -21.84
CA ARG A 291 17.07 4.26 -21.10
C ARG A 291 16.98 4.49 -19.60
N ILE A 292 17.73 5.44 -19.04
CA ILE A 292 17.71 5.77 -17.60
C ILE A 292 16.29 6.12 -17.14
N ARG A 293 15.60 6.98 -17.90
CA ARG A 293 14.20 7.36 -17.62
C ARG A 293 13.28 6.14 -17.62
N LEU A 294 13.45 5.22 -18.57
CA LEU A 294 12.70 3.97 -18.61
C LEU A 294 13.01 3.09 -17.40
N GLU A 295 14.28 2.95 -17.00
CA GLU A 295 14.67 2.14 -15.84
C GLU A 295 14.02 2.64 -14.55
N HIS A 296 14.11 3.94 -14.29
CA HIS A 296 13.47 4.56 -13.14
C HIS A 296 11.94 4.49 -13.27
N GLY A 297 11.42 4.64 -14.49
CA GLY A 297 10.01 4.51 -14.80
C GLY A 297 9.43 3.13 -14.47
N ARG A 298 10.20 2.05 -14.64
CA ARG A 298 9.77 0.69 -14.31
C ARG A 298 9.56 0.50 -12.80
N ILE A 299 10.37 1.14 -11.96
CA ILE A 299 10.25 1.06 -10.49
C ILE A 299 8.87 1.55 -10.01
N ASP A 300 8.29 2.52 -10.72
CA ASP A 300 6.99 3.12 -10.38
C ASP A 300 5.79 2.47 -11.06
N ALA A 301 6.01 1.42 -11.85
CA ALA A 301 4.95 0.75 -12.60
C ALA A 301 3.92 0.11 -11.67
N ARG A 302 2.65 0.46 -11.86
CA ARG A 302 1.51 -0.11 -11.10
C ARG A 302 0.69 -1.11 -11.92
N PHE A 303 0.66 -0.93 -13.24
CA PHE A 303 -0.10 -1.74 -14.16
C PHE A 303 0.76 -2.87 -14.72
N GLY A 304 0.18 -4.06 -14.87
CA GLY A 304 0.87 -5.21 -15.45
C GLY A 304 1.31 -4.90 -16.88
N GLY A 305 2.56 -5.24 -17.21
CA GLY A 305 3.17 -4.96 -18.50
C GLY A 305 3.83 -3.59 -18.62
N ALA A 306 3.65 -2.68 -17.66
CA ALA A 306 4.31 -1.36 -17.68
C ALA A 306 5.78 -1.39 -17.21
N ASP A 307 6.22 -2.52 -16.68
CA ASP A 307 7.56 -2.83 -16.17
C ASP A 307 8.39 -3.69 -17.13
N ILE A 308 7.86 -4.04 -18.30
CA ILE A 308 8.58 -4.83 -19.31
C ILE A 308 9.77 -4.02 -19.83
N ASP A 309 10.93 -4.65 -19.84
CA ASP A 309 12.14 -4.14 -20.49
C ASP A 309 12.29 -4.79 -21.87
N LEU A 310 11.86 -4.07 -22.91
CA LEU A 310 11.83 -4.58 -24.28
C LEU A 310 13.24 -4.83 -24.83
N GLU A 311 14.18 -3.92 -24.55
CA GLU A 311 15.57 -4.07 -24.99
C GLU A 311 16.21 -5.31 -24.36
N ARG A 312 16.04 -5.49 -23.05
CA ARG A 312 16.50 -6.70 -22.36
C ARG A 312 15.82 -7.96 -22.85
N ALA A 313 14.52 -7.91 -23.16
CA ALA A 313 13.79 -9.06 -23.68
C ALA A 313 14.31 -9.49 -25.05
N VAL A 314 14.62 -8.53 -25.93
CA VAL A 314 15.25 -8.77 -27.24
C VAL A 314 16.61 -9.44 -27.05
N LEU A 315 17.49 -8.87 -26.22
CA LEU A 315 18.82 -9.42 -25.95
C LEU A 315 18.81 -10.83 -25.34
N ARG A 316 17.77 -11.18 -24.59
CA ARG A 316 17.58 -12.52 -24.00
C ARG A 316 16.98 -13.54 -24.96
N SER A 317 16.44 -13.12 -26.10
CA SER A 317 15.73 -13.98 -27.04
C SER A 317 16.67 -14.72 -28.00
N GLU A 318 18.00 -14.52 -27.88
CA GLU A 318 19.04 -15.16 -28.71
C GLU A 318 18.74 -15.06 -30.23
N LEU A 319 18.31 -13.87 -30.67
CA LEU A 319 17.95 -13.62 -32.05
C LEU A 319 19.17 -13.67 -32.98
N PRO A 320 18.99 -13.97 -34.29
CA PRO A 320 20.05 -13.77 -35.26
C PRO A 320 20.56 -12.32 -35.22
N ALA A 321 21.89 -12.13 -35.27
CA ALA A 321 22.52 -10.82 -35.03
C ALA A 321 21.96 -9.68 -35.91
N GLU A 322 21.61 -9.96 -37.18
CA GLU A 322 21.01 -8.96 -38.07
C GLU A 322 19.58 -8.59 -37.65
N THR A 323 18.79 -9.56 -37.18
CA THR A 323 17.43 -9.34 -36.66
C THR A 323 17.47 -8.60 -35.33
N GLU A 324 18.37 -9.00 -34.43
CA GLU A 324 18.59 -8.31 -33.15
C GLU A 324 18.93 -6.84 -33.36
N ALA A 325 19.93 -6.55 -34.20
CA ALA A 325 20.34 -5.17 -34.49
C ALA A 325 19.20 -4.33 -35.08
N SER A 326 18.43 -4.90 -36.02
CA SER A 326 17.28 -4.22 -36.63
C SER A 326 16.19 -3.89 -35.60
N VAL A 327 15.86 -4.83 -34.70
CA VAL A 327 14.83 -4.61 -33.68
C VAL A 327 15.31 -3.59 -32.63
N LEU A 328 16.59 -3.64 -32.24
CA LEU A 328 17.17 -2.67 -31.32
C LEU A 328 17.20 -1.26 -31.91
N GLU A 329 17.48 -1.11 -33.21
CA GLU A 329 17.42 0.17 -33.91
C GLU A 329 15.99 0.75 -33.92
N GLU A 330 14.98 -0.07 -34.21
CA GLU A 330 13.57 0.34 -34.13
C GLU A 330 13.16 0.73 -32.71
N LEU A 331 13.69 0.03 -31.70
CA LEU A 331 13.41 0.30 -30.29
C LEU A 331 13.93 1.66 -29.83
N VAL A 332 14.96 2.25 -30.45
CA VAL A 332 15.45 3.58 -30.05
C VAL A 332 14.33 4.62 -30.15
N ALA A 333 13.62 4.67 -31.28
CA ALA A 333 12.52 5.62 -31.48
C ALA A 333 11.31 5.31 -30.58
N ALA A 334 11.00 4.03 -30.37
CA ALA A 334 9.92 3.62 -29.47
C ALA A 334 10.23 3.97 -28.01
N ASN A 335 11.47 3.74 -27.57
CA ASN A 335 11.94 4.03 -26.22
C ASN A 335 11.88 5.54 -25.92
N ALA A 336 12.26 6.39 -26.87
CA ALA A 336 12.10 7.84 -26.72
C ALA A 336 10.63 8.24 -26.47
N LEU A 337 9.70 7.67 -27.23
CA LEU A 337 8.26 7.92 -27.05
C LEU A 337 7.74 7.38 -25.70
N ILE A 338 8.20 6.20 -25.27
CA ILE A 338 7.81 5.63 -23.97
C ILE A 338 8.41 6.45 -22.83
N ALA A 339 9.64 6.96 -22.96
CA ALA A 339 10.28 7.83 -21.98
C ALA A 339 9.49 9.14 -21.79
N ASP A 340 9.01 9.76 -22.88
CA ASP A 340 8.11 10.92 -22.80
C ASP A 340 6.79 10.61 -22.05
N LEU A 341 6.25 9.40 -22.22
CA LEU A 341 5.07 8.96 -21.49
C LEU A 341 5.36 8.71 -20.00
N VAL A 342 6.54 8.19 -19.67
CA VAL A 342 7.03 8.04 -18.29
C VAL A 342 7.17 9.40 -17.62
N ASP A 343 7.70 10.40 -18.32
CA ASP A 343 7.78 11.78 -17.87
C ASP A 343 6.39 12.37 -17.60
N ALA A 344 5.45 12.18 -18.52
CA ALA A 344 4.07 12.64 -18.37
C ALA A 344 3.36 11.98 -17.17
N ARG A 345 3.62 10.69 -16.93
CA ARG A 345 3.12 9.97 -15.74
C ARG A 345 3.73 10.51 -14.46
N THR A 346 5.03 10.77 -14.46
CA THR A 346 5.75 11.32 -13.31
C THR A 346 5.24 12.73 -12.98
N ALA A 347 5.03 13.58 -13.98
CA ALA A 347 4.42 14.89 -13.82
C ALA A 347 2.98 14.82 -13.28
N ALA A 348 2.17 13.85 -13.74
CA ALA A 348 0.82 13.63 -13.23
C ALA A 348 0.83 13.19 -11.76
N ARG A 349 1.76 12.31 -11.37
CA ARG A 349 1.93 11.90 -9.97
C ARG A 349 2.33 13.09 -9.08
N VAL A 350 3.31 13.90 -9.52
CA VAL A 350 3.69 15.14 -8.81
C VAL A 350 2.53 16.15 -8.74
N GLU A 351 1.66 16.20 -9.76
CA GLU A 351 0.43 17.01 -9.68
C GLU A 351 -0.52 16.47 -8.60
N ARG A 352 -0.73 15.15 -8.53
CA ARG A 352 -1.56 14.52 -7.48
C ARG A 352 -1.01 14.82 -6.09
N GLU A 353 0.28 14.62 -5.86
CA GLU A 353 0.95 14.95 -4.57
C GLU A 353 0.70 16.42 -4.20
N ALA A 354 0.79 17.33 -5.18
CA ALA A 354 0.51 18.74 -4.98
C ALA A 354 -0.96 19.05 -4.66
N LYS A 355 -1.92 18.33 -5.24
CA LYS A 355 -3.34 18.46 -4.90
C LYS A 355 -3.64 17.88 -3.52
N ALA A 356 -2.98 16.80 -3.14
CA ALA A 356 -3.13 16.20 -1.82
C ALA A 356 -2.63 17.14 -0.72
N ALA A 357 -1.48 17.81 -0.94
CA ALA A 357 -1.00 18.87 -0.06
C ALA A 357 -1.97 20.07 0.06
N GLN A 358 -2.65 20.42 -1.04
CA GLN A 358 -3.68 21.45 -1.01
C GLN A 358 -4.88 21.00 -0.19
N LEU A 359 -5.38 19.77 -0.37
CA LEU A 359 -6.49 19.25 0.43
C LEU A 359 -6.17 19.31 1.92
N LEU A 360 -5.00 18.80 2.29
CA LEU A 360 -4.45 18.82 3.64
C LEU A 360 -4.49 20.21 4.28
N ALA A 361 -3.99 21.21 3.56
CA ALA A 361 -4.02 22.60 4.02
C ALA A 361 -5.44 23.13 4.28
N ALA A 362 -6.46 22.69 3.53
CA ALA A 362 -7.84 23.11 3.79
C ALA A 362 -8.44 22.43 5.01
N GLU A 363 -8.03 21.19 5.31
CA GLU A 363 -8.45 20.46 6.52
C GLU A 363 -7.93 21.19 7.75
N VAL A 364 -6.65 21.56 7.75
CA VAL A 364 -6.04 22.37 8.82
C VAL A 364 -6.74 23.73 8.98
N GLU A 365 -7.08 24.39 7.87
CA GLU A 365 -7.77 25.70 7.89
C GLU A 365 -9.25 25.59 8.32
N GLY A 366 -9.82 24.38 8.45
CA GLY A 366 -11.24 24.17 8.77
C GLY A 366 -12.19 24.72 7.70
N ASP A 367 -11.74 24.88 6.46
CA ASP A 367 -12.52 25.48 5.38
C ASP A 367 -13.37 24.43 4.64
N GLU A 368 -14.51 24.06 5.24
CA GLU A 368 -15.45 23.07 4.70
C GLU A 368 -15.84 23.34 3.23
N SER A 369 -15.90 24.61 2.82
CA SER A 369 -16.25 25.01 1.46
C SER A 369 -15.17 24.62 0.44
N ARG A 370 -13.90 24.67 0.86
CA ARG A 370 -12.75 24.28 0.05
C ARG A 370 -12.47 22.78 0.10
N LEU A 371 -12.84 22.08 1.17
CA LEU A 371 -12.62 20.64 1.32
C LEU A 371 -13.21 19.83 0.15
N SER A 372 -14.49 20.03 -0.15
CA SER A 372 -15.15 19.30 -1.25
C SER A 372 -14.52 19.63 -2.61
N GLN A 373 -14.12 20.89 -2.84
CA GLN A 373 -13.46 21.29 -4.08
C GLN A 373 -12.06 20.68 -4.21
N ARG A 374 -11.26 20.69 -3.13
CA ARG A 374 -9.89 20.17 -3.12
C ARG A 374 -9.86 18.64 -3.19
N SER A 375 -10.80 17.96 -2.53
CA SER A 375 -10.99 16.51 -2.64
C SER A 375 -11.26 16.10 -4.10
N ARG A 376 -12.18 16.79 -4.79
CA ARG A 376 -12.40 16.57 -6.24
C ARG A 376 -11.16 16.84 -7.10
N ALA A 377 -10.35 17.83 -6.72
CA ALA A 377 -9.10 18.11 -7.44
C ALA A 377 -8.07 16.99 -7.25
N VAL A 378 -7.99 16.37 -6.05
CA VAL A 378 -7.17 15.19 -5.79
C VAL A 378 -7.64 14.02 -6.65
N MET A 379 -8.94 13.71 -6.65
CA MET A 379 -9.51 12.63 -7.47
C MET A 379 -9.22 12.84 -8.97
N THR A 380 -9.42 14.06 -9.47
CA THR A 380 -9.11 14.39 -10.87
C THR A 380 -7.62 14.20 -11.19
N ALA A 381 -6.72 14.54 -10.26
CA ALA A 381 -5.29 14.34 -10.45
C ALA A 381 -4.89 12.86 -10.38
N ALA A 382 -5.51 12.07 -9.49
CA ALA A 382 -5.32 10.63 -9.42
C ALA A 382 -5.80 9.92 -10.69
N ASP A 383 -6.94 10.33 -11.26
CA ASP A 383 -7.42 9.84 -12.56
C ASP A 383 -6.44 10.13 -13.70
N ARG A 384 -5.82 11.32 -13.69
CA ARG A 384 -4.78 11.66 -14.68
C ARG A 384 -3.53 10.81 -14.50
N GLU A 385 -3.10 10.57 -13.27
CA GLU A 385 -1.97 9.65 -12.99
C GLU A 385 -2.28 8.24 -13.52
N ILE A 386 -3.49 7.73 -13.28
CA ILE A 386 -3.95 6.45 -13.83
C ILE A 386 -3.91 6.47 -15.36
N ALA A 387 -4.46 7.51 -15.99
CA ALA A 387 -4.48 7.62 -17.45
C ALA A 387 -3.08 7.64 -18.06
N SER A 388 -2.14 8.41 -17.47
CA SER A 388 -0.75 8.43 -17.92
C SER A 388 -0.05 7.09 -17.67
N GLY A 389 -0.33 6.42 -16.56
CA GLY A 389 0.19 5.08 -16.28
C GLY A 389 -0.29 4.03 -17.28
N LEU A 390 -1.56 4.10 -17.70
CA LEU A 390 -2.11 3.27 -18.75
C LEU A 390 -1.50 3.57 -20.12
N ALA A 391 -1.23 4.84 -20.43
CA ALA A 391 -0.57 5.21 -21.68
C ALA A 391 0.84 4.59 -21.81
N VAL A 392 1.63 4.60 -20.72
CA VAL A 392 2.93 3.91 -20.68
C VAL A 392 2.77 2.41 -20.92
N ARG A 393 1.86 1.77 -20.18
CA ARG A 393 1.57 0.33 -20.34
C ARG A 393 1.18 0.00 -21.78
N ASP A 394 0.24 0.74 -22.35
CA ASP A 394 -0.33 0.45 -23.66
C ASP A 394 0.72 0.69 -24.77
N ALA A 395 1.61 1.66 -24.62
CA ALA A 395 2.73 1.86 -25.54
C ALA A 395 3.73 0.70 -25.48
N ILE A 396 4.12 0.25 -24.28
CA ILE A 396 5.02 -0.91 -24.10
C ILE A 396 4.39 -2.18 -24.66
N LEU A 397 3.13 -2.47 -24.33
CA LEU A 397 2.42 -3.65 -24.83
C LEU A 397 2.21 -3.59 -26.35
N GLY A 398 1.94 -2.40 -26.91
CA GLY A 398 1.85 -2.18 -28.34
C GLY A 398 3.18 -2.50 -29.05
N GLN A 399 4.29 -1.98 -28.53
CA GLN A 399 5.61 -2.25 -29.09
C GLN A 399 6.02 -3.72 -28.92
N MET A 400 5.71 -4.35 -27.78
CA MET A 400 5.88 -5.79 -27.56
C MET A 400 5.17 -6.61 -28.65
N MET A 401 3.91 -6.28 -28.95
CA MET A 401 3.15 -6.99 -29.97
C MET A 401 3.70 -6.74 -31.38
N GLN A 402 4.14 -5.53 -31.69
CA GLN A 402 4.77 -5.21 -32.96
C GLN A 402 6.06 -6.02 -33.17
N ILE A 403 6.94 -6.07 -32.17
CA ILE A 403 8.17 -6.88 -32.23
C ILE A 403 7.82 -8.36 -32.41
N HIS A 404 6.87 -8.87 -31.63
CA HIS A 404 6.42 -10.24 -31.74
C HIS A 404 5.91 -10.56 -33.16
N GLU A 405 5.07 -9.72 -33.75
CA GLU A 405 4.56 -9.90 -35.12
C GLU A 405 5.69 -9.93 -36.16
N THR A 406 6.65 -9.01 -36.06
CA THR A 406 7.86 -9.02 -36.91
C THR A 406 8.65 -10.33 -36.76
N LEU A 407 8.83 -10.81 -35.52
CA LEU A 407 9.55 -12.05 -35.25
C LEU A 407 8.81 -13.29 -35.77
N VAL A 408 7.47 -13.31 -35.75
CA VAL A 408 6.66 -14.43 -36.30
C VAL A 408 6.94 -14.63 -37.79
N GLU A 409 7.15 -13.54 -38.54
CA GLU A 409 7.47 -13.61 -39.97
C GLU A 409 8.89 -14.18 -40.23
N VAL A 410 9.80 -14.04 -39.26
CA VAL A 410 11.17 -14.55 -39.34
C VAL A 410 11.26 -16.00 -38.84
N ASP A 411 10.87 -16.24 -37.59
CA ASP A 411 10.82 -17.55 -36.95
C ASP A 411 9.75 -17.57 -35.83
N PRO A 412 8.66 -18.33 -36.00
CA PRO A 412 7.62 -18.47 -34.98
C PRO A 412 8.11 -18.96 -33.61
N THR A 413 9.19 -19.74 -33.57
CA THR A 413 9.75 -20.28 -32.33
C THR A 413 10.46 -19.19 -31.54
N LEU A 414 11.23 -18.33 -32.22
CA LEU A 414 11.89 -17.18 -31.60
C LEU A 414 10.86 -16.15 -31.11
N ALA A 415 9.81 -15.93 -31.91
CA ALA A 415 8.71 -15.06 -31.52
C ALA A 415 8.03 -15.55 -30.23
N ALA A 416 7.76 -16.86 -30.12
CA ALA A 416 7.20 -17.46 -28.92
C ALA A 416 8.13 -17.28 -27.70
N GLY A 417 9.44 -17.46 -27.88
CA GLY A 417 10.44 -17.24 -26.83
C GLY A 417 10.49 -15.79 -26.34
N PHE A 418 10.51 -14.82 -27.26
CA PHE A 418 10.42 -13.39 -26.93
C PHE A 418 9.13 -13.05 -26.17
N LEU A 419 7.99 -13.57 -26.61
CA LEU A 419 6.72 -13.35 -25.96
C LEU A 419 6.67 -13.96 -24.55
N GLU A 420 7.29 -15.12 -24.35
CA GLU A 420 7.39 -15.74 -23.03
C GLU A 420 8.25 -14.90 -22.07
N ILE A 421 9.39 -14.39 -22.53
CA ILE A 421 10.28 -13.52 -21.74
C ILE A 421 9.54 -12.23 -21.33
N THR A 422 8.94 -11.53 -22.29
CA THR A 422 8.21 -10.27 -22.02
C THR A 422 7.01 -10.48 -21.10
N ARG A 423 6.26 -11.58 -21.26
CA ARG A 423 5.17 -11.92 -20.35
C ARG A 423 5.66 -12.23 -18.94
N ARG A 424 6.79 -12.92 -18.79
CA ARG A 424 7.38 -13.21 -17.47
C ARG A 424 7.81 -11.94 -16.75
N ASP A 425 8.39 -11.00 -17.48
CA ASP A 425 8.80 -9.71 -16.93
C ASP A 425 7.56 -8.88 -16.53
N GLY A 426 6.55 -8.77 -17.42
CA GLY A 426 5.40 -7.88 -17.20
C GLY A 426 4.23 -8.44 -16.39
N PHE A 427 4.12 -9.77 -16.30
CA PHE A 427 3.01 -10.47 -15.66
C PHE A 427 3.50 -11.64 -14.79
N PRO A 428 4.39 -11.38 -13.82
CA PRO A 428 5.03 -12.44 -13.03
C PRO A 428 4.02 -13.30 -12.26
N ASP A 429 2.91 -12.73 -11.78
CA ASP A 429 1.87 -13.50 -11.08
C ASP A 429 1.19 -14.52 -12.00
N GLN A 430 0.88 -14.12 -13.25
CA GLN A 430 0.22 -14.98 -14.23
C GLN A 430 1.19 -16.04 -14.76
N MET A 431 2.44 -15.65 -14.97
CA MET A 431 3.50 -16.50 -15.52
C MET A 431 4.25 -17.32 -14.46
N ARG A 432 3.91 -17.17 -13.17
CA ARG A 432 4.56 -17.92 -12.09
C ARG A 432 4.39 -19.42 -12.29
N ARG A 433 5.41 -20.16 -11.90
CA ARG A 433 5.37 -21.62 -11.90
C ARG A 433 4.27 -22.14 -10.99
N ARG A 434 3.33 -22.88 -11.56
CA ARG A 434 2.12 -23.39 -10.88
C ARG A 434 2.43 -24.65 -10.07
N TRP A 435 1.48 -25.06 -9.24
CA TRP A 435 1.65 -26.25 -8.42
C TRP A 435 1.78 -27.50 -9.29
N CYS A 436 0.92 -27.66 -10.30
CA CYS A 436 0.96 -28.77 -11.25
C CYS A 436 2.35 -28.98 -11.89
N GLU A 437 3.01 -27.92 -12.35
CA GLU A 437 4.34 -28.00 -12.96
C GLU A 437 5.41 -28.48 -11.96
N ARG A 438 5.34 -28.02 -10.71
CA ARG A 438 6.25 -28.47 -9.64
C ARG A 438 5.96 -29.91 -9.23
N ALA A 439 4.68 -30.30 -9.20
CA ALA A 439 4.25 -31.64 -8.86
C ALA A 439 4.68 -32.66 -9.92
N ILE A 440 4.58 -32.32 -11.20
CA ILE A 440 5.06 -33.17 -12.30
C ILE A 440 6.58 -33.32 -12.25
N GLU A 441 7.33 -32.22 -12.07
CA GLU A 441 8.79 -32.32 -11.92
C GLU A 441 9.18 -33.18 -10.72
N ALA A 442 8.54 -32.99 -9.56
CA ALA A 442 8.80 -33.80 -8.39
C ALA A 442 8.43 -35.28 -8.63
N ALA A 443 7.35 -35.54 -9.35
CA ALA A 443 6.95 -36.90 -9.73
C ALA A 443 8.02 -37.56 -10.60
N MET A 444 8.59 -36.86 -11.59
CA MET A 444 9.66 -37.39 -12.44
C MET A 444 10.95 -37.71 -11.68
N GLN A 445 11.18 -37.10 -10.51
CA GLN A 445 12.37 -37.30 -9.69
C GLN A 445 12.24 -38.46 -8.68
N ILE A 446 11.07 -39.12 -8.60
CA ILE A 446 10.88 -40.26 -7.70
C ILE A 446 11.75 -41.43 -8.17
N PRO A 447 12.65 -41.96 -7.32
CA PRO A 447 13.53 -43.06 -7.69
C PRO A 447 12.73 -44.35 -7.93
N GLU A 448 13.22 -45.18 -8.85
CA GLU A 448 12.66 -46.52 -9.15
C GLU A 448 11.20 -46.52 -9.66
N LEU A 449 10.77 -45.43 -10.30
CA LEU A 449 9.51 -45.40 -11.05
C LEU A 449 9.51 -46.45 -12.16
N ALA A 450 8.39 -47.18 -12.29
CA ALA A 450 8.18 -48.07 -13.42
C ALA A 450 8.11 -47.26 -14.73
N ASP A 451 8.68 -47.78 -15.82
CA ASP A 451 8.73 -47.10 -17.13
C ASP A 451 7.33 -46.60 -17.59
N ALA A 452 6.29 -47.41 -17.38
CA ALA A 452 4.92 -47.05 -17.73
C ALA A 452 4.36 -45.87 -16.90
N MET A 453 4.80 -45.71 -15.64
CA MET A 453 4.43 -44.56 -14.82
C MET A 453 5.16 -43.30 -15.28
N LEU A 454 6.44 -43.42 -15.63
CA LEU A 454 7.22 -42.31 -16.17
C LEU A 454 6.64 -41.81 -17.50
N GLU A 455 6.29 -42.72 -18.41
CA GLU A 455 5.62 -42.38 -19.68
C GLU A 455 4.29 -41.64 -19.44
N ALA A 456 3.47 -42.12 -18.50
CA ALA A 456 2.23 -41.43 -18.12
C ALA A 456 2.46 -40.03 -17.51
N ILE A 457 3.54 -39.84 -16.74
CA ILE A 457 3.90 -38.52 -16.18
C ILE A 457 4.38 -37.58 -17.30
N LEU A 458 5.13 -38.06 -18.30
CA LEU A 458 5.56 -37.27 -19.44
C LEU A 458 4.37 -36.87 -20.34
N GLU A 459 3.40 -37.76 -20.55
CA GLU A 459 2.14 -37.40 -21.22
C GLU A 459 1.38 -36.32 -20.45
N LEU A 460 1.39 -36.40 -19.11
CA LEU A 460 0.77 -35.41 -18.26
C LEU A 460 1.48 -34.05 -18.33
N GLN A 461 2.81 -34.04 -18.44
CA GLN A 461 3.59 -32.82 -18.68
C GLN A 461 3.16 -32.14 -19.98
N SER A 462 3.14 -32.88 -21.09
CA SER A 462 2.68 -32.36 -22.39
C SER A 462 1.25 -31.81 -22.32
N TYR A 463 0.36 -32.47 -21.58
CA TYR A 463 -1.00 -31.99 -21.34
C TYR A 463 -1.04 -30.67 -20.55
N VAL A 464 -0.20 -30.54 -19.51
CA VAL A 464 -0.10 -29.32 -18.71
C VAL A 464 0.44 -28.17 -19.55
N ASP A 465 1.51 -28.39 -20.30
CA ASP A 465 2.12 -27.36 -21.16
C ASP A 465 1.10 -26.80 -22.16
N GLN A 466 0.32 -27.68 -22.83
CA GLN A 466 -0.74 -27.29 -23.77
C GLN A 466 -1.91 -26.55 -23.12
N ARG A 467 -2.16 -26.74 -21.82
CA ARG A 467 -3.27 -26.10 -21.10
C ARG A 467 -2.85 -24.81 -20.40
N LEU A 468 -1.61 -24.71 -19.94
CA LEU A 468 -1.14 -23.54 -19.21
C LEU A 468 -1.02 -22.32 -20.10
N GLU A 469 -0.45 -22.45 -21.30
CA GLU A 469 -0.22 -21.30 -22.17
C GLU A 469 -1.53 -20.53 -22.50
N PRO A 470 -2.64 -21.18 -22.92
CA PRO A 470 -3.91 -20.48 -23.15
C PRO A 470 -4.50 -19.86 -21.87
N LEU A 471 -4.34 -20.52 -20.71
CA LEU A 471 -4.82 -20.01 -19.42
C LEU A 471 -4.05 -18.77 -18.99
N GLN A 472 -2.72 -18.78 -19.16
CA GLN A 472 -1.85 -17.62 -18.90
C GLN A 472 -2.21 -16.47 -19.83
N ALA A 473 -2.36 -16.72 -21.13
CA ALA A 473 -2.76 -15.70 -22.09
C ALA A 473 -4.12 -15.07 -21.75
N GLN A 474 -5.11 -15.88 -21.37
CA GLN A 474 -6.42 -15.38 -20.95
C GLN A 474 -6.33 -14.58 -19.65
N ALA A 475 -5.58 -15.07 -18.65
CA ALA A 475 -5.40 -14.39 -17.37
C ALA A 475 -4.71 -13.02 -17.54
N ILE A 476 -3.71 -12.93 -18.43
CA ILE A 476 -3.05 -11.67 -18.78
C ILE A 476 -4.04 -10.72 -19.46
N ALA A 477 -4.82 -11.20 -20.43
CA ALA A 477 -5.84 -10.38 -21.10
C ALA A 477 -6.90 -9.85 -20.11
N ASP A 478 -7.38 -10.71 -19.21
CA ASP A 478 -8.32 -10.33 -18.16
C ASP A 478 -7.71 -9.28 -17.22
N ARG A 479 -6.44 -9.44 -16.84
CA ARG A 479 -5.70 -8.47 -16.01
C ARG A 479 -5.62 -7.10 -16.68
N ILE A 480 -5.23 -7.04 -17.96
CA ILE A 480 -5.12 -5.80 -18.74
C ILE A 480 -6.45 -5.03 -18.78
N VAL A 481 -7.58 -5.74 -18.87
CA VAL A 481 -8.93 -5.16 -18.88
C VAL A 481 -9.41 -4.76 -17.48
N LEU A 482 -9.03 -5.52 -16.45
CA LEU A 482 -9.50 -5.33 -15.09
C LEU A 482 -8.79 -4.18 -14.37
N GLU A 483 -7.47 -4.06 -14.50
CA GLU A 483 -6.68 -3.06 -13.76
C GLU A 483 -7.13 -1.60 -13.95
N PRO A 484 -7.50 -1.12 -15.16
CA PRO A 484 -8.04 0.22 -15.33
C PRO A 484 -9.31 0.47 -14.51
N ARG A 485 -10.16 -0.56 -14.37
CA ARG A 485 -11.39 -0.49 -13.58
C ARG A 485 -11.08 -0.45 -12.09
N LEU A 486 -10.16 -1.31 -11.64
CA LEU A 486 -9.67 -1.32 -10.25
C LEU A 486 -9.08 0.03 -9.85
N GLY A 487 -8.21 0.59 -10.69
CA GLY A 487 -7.60 1.91 -10.45
C GLY A 487 -8.64 3.01 -10.25
N ARG A 488 -9.63 3.10 -11.14
CA ARG A 488 -10.70 4.11 -11.03
C ARG A 488 -11.61 3.89 -9.83
N ALA A 489 -11.99 2.66 -9.55
CA ALA A 489 -12.82 2.35 -8.39
C ALA A 489 -12.12 2.71 -7.05
N MET A 490 -10.79 2.68 -7.00
CA MET A 490 -10.03 3.17 -5.84
C MET A 490 -10.02 4.70 -5.72
N VAL A 491 -10.04 5.42 -6.84
CA VAL A 491 -10.19 6.88 -6.83
C VAL A 491 -11.61 7.27 -6.42
N ASP A 492 -12.63 6.64 -7.01
CA ASP A 492 -14.04 6.84 -6.63
C ASP A 492 -14.27 6.51 -5.14
N GLY A 493 -13.50 5.53 -4.62
CA GLY A 493 -13.48 5.13 -3.22
C GLY A 493 -13.20 6.26 -2.23
N LEU A 494 -12.50 7.32 -2.65
CA LEU A 494 -12.20 8.48 -1.82
C LEU A 494 -13.46 9.34 -1.50
N GLU A 495 -14.53 9.23 -2.28
CA GLU A 495 -15.80 9.96 -2.05
C GLU A 495 -16.83 9.12 -1.28
N ASP A 496 -16.76 7.79 -1.38
CA ASP A 496 -17.82 6.87 -0.92
C ASP A 496 -17.39 5.84 0.13
N ASP A 497 -16.27 6.08 0.84
CA ASP A 497 -15.68 5.15 1.82
C ASP A 497 -15.40 3.76 1.22
N PHE A 498 -14.89 3.76 -0.01
CA PHE A 498 -14.56 2.58 -0.80
C PHE A 498 -15.76 1.67 -1.08
N ALA A 499 -16.99 2.20 -1.09
CA ALA A 499 -18.18 1.43 -1.44
C ALA A 499 -18.12 0.95 -2.90
N SER A 500 -17.76 1.82 -3.84
CA SER A 500 -17.58 1.47 -5.26
C SER A 500 -16.53 0.40 -5.46
N ALA A 501 -15.46 0.45 -4.67
CA ALA A 501 -14.45 -0.59 -4.63
C ALA A 501 -15.06 -1.92 -4.17
N LYS A 502 -15.68 -1.95 -2.99
CA LYS A 502 -16.31 -3.14 -2.38
C LYS A 502 -17.36 -3.80 -3.29
N ASP A 503 -18.10 -3.01 -4.06
CA ASP A 503 -19.15 -3.48 -4.98
C ASP A 503 -18.61 -4.25 -6.21
N MET A 504 -17.30 -4.20 -6.49
CA MET A 504 -16.69 -4.99 -7.58
C MET A 504 -16.65 -6.50 -7.27
N GLY A 505 -16.85 -6.92 -6.02
CA GLY A 505 -16.98 -8.31 -5.59
C GLY A 505 -15.64 -9.07 -5.43
N ASP A 506 -15.67 -10.11 -4.60
CA ASP A 506 -14.48 -10.86 -4.16
C ASP A 506 -13.60 -11.45 -5.28
N LYS A 507 -14.21 -11.79 -6.42
CA LYS A 507 -13.50 -12.34 -7.57
C LYS A 507 -12.60 -11.32 -8.27
N THR A 508 -12.97 -10.04 -8.20
CA THR A 508 -12.23 -8.93 -8.80
C THR A 508 -10.96 -8.60 -8.00
N TRP A 509 -10.93 -9.02 -6.73
CA TRP A 509 -9.78 -8.85 -5.82
C TRP A 509 -8.75 -9.98 -5.90
N ARG A 510 -9.12 -11.10 -6.51
CA ARG A 510 -8.21 -12.25 -6.73
C ARG A 510 -7.36 -12.04 -7.97
N GLU A 511 -6.28 -12.80 -8.07
CA GLU A 511 -5.48 -12.90 -9.30
C GLU A 511 -6.39 -13.32 -10.47
N PRO A 512 -6.37 -12.63 -11.62
CA PRO A 512 -7.05 -13.08 -12.82
C PRO A 512 -6.62 -14.49 -13.20
N GLY A 513 -7.59 -15.35 -13.54
CA GLY A 513 -7.32 -16.77 -13.84
C GLY A 513 -7.20 -17.71 -12.64
N PHE A 514 -7.27 -17.20 -11.40
CA PHE A 514 -7.05 -18.00 -10.18
C PHE A 514 -7.89 -19.28 -10.13
N GLU A 515 -9.20 -19.18 -10.37
CA GLU A 515 -10.11 -20.34 -10.33
C GLU A 515 -9.77 -21.38 -11.40
N GLN A 516 -9.32 -20.95 -12.58
CA GLN A 516 -8.94 -21.86 -13.66
C GLN A 516 -7.60 -22.54 -13.42
N PHE A 517 -6.62 -21.83 -12.84
CA PHE A 517 -5.36 -22.43 -12.42
C PHE A 517 -5.57 -23.45 -11.30
N ASP A 518 -6.39 -23.11 -10.30
CA ASP A 518 -6.71 -24.00 -9.18
C ASP A 518 -7.45 -25.27 -9.67
N GLN A 519 -8.37 -25.13 -10.63
CA GLN A 519 -9.02 -26.29 -11.28
C GLN A 519 -8.04 -27.18 -12.03
N LEU A 520 -7.04 -26.60 -12.71
CA LEU A 520 -6.00 -27.38 -13.38
C LEU A 520 -5.12 -28.10 -12.36
N ASP A 521 -4.68 -27.40 -11.29
CA ASP A 521 -3.92 -28.00 -10.19
C ASP A 521 -4.68 -29.18 -9.56
N ASP A 522 -5.98 -29.03 -9.34
CA ASP A 522 -6.87 -30.08 -8.85
C ASP A 522 -7.01 -31.29 -9.78
N GLU A 523 -7.12 -31.05 -11.08
CA GLU A 523 -7.20 -32.09 -12.11
C GLU A 523 -5.90 -32.88 -12.19
N ILE A 524 -4.76 -32.19 -12.21
CA ILE A 524 -3.43 -32.80 -12.26
C ILE A 524 -3.13 -33.57 -10.97
N GLY A 525 -3.51 -33.03 -9.81
CA GLY A 525 -3.37 -33.74 -8.54
C GLY A 525 -4.10 -35.08 -8.54
N ARG A 526 -5.35 -35.12 -9.03
CA ARG A 526 -6.11 -36.36 -9.16
C ARG A 526 -5.47 -37.37 -10.13
N ARG A 527 -4.91 -36.90 -11.24
CA ARG A 527 -4.21 -37.76 -12.21
C ARG A 527 -2.90 -38.31 -11.66
N LEU A 528 -2.11 -37.47 -10.97
CA LEU A 528 -0.87 -37.91 -10.30
C LEU A 528 -1.16 -38.93 -9.20
N LEU A 529 -2.22 -38.75 -8.41
CA LEU A 529 -2.68 -39.75 -7.43
C LEU A 529 -3.04 -41.10 -8.08
N ALA A 530 -3.68 -41.07 -9.26
CA ALA A 530 -4.02 -42.28 -9.98
C ALA A 530 -2.80 -43.01 -10.57
N ILE A 531 -1.79 -42.26 -11.02
CA ILE A 531 -0.54 -42.82 -11.60
C ILE A 531 0.38 -43.37 -10.51
N LEU A 532 0.64 -42.56 -9.47
CA LEU A 532 1.62 -42.85 -8.42
C LEU A 532 1.06 -43.71 -7.28
N GLY A 533 -0.26 -43.69 -7.09
CA GLY A 533 -0.90 -44.28 -5.93
C GLY A 533 -0.67 -43.49 -4.63
N SER A 534 -1.35 -43.89 -3.56
CA SER A 534 -1.40 -43.14 -2.30
C SER A 534 -0.08 -43.07 -1.53
N GLU A 535 0.85 -44.00 -1.75
CA GLU A 535 2.12 -44.03 -1.02
C GLU A 535 3.12 -43.04 -1.62
N LEU A 536 3.32 -43.09 -2.94
CA LEU A 536 4.26 -42.24 -3.66
C LEU A 536 3.78 -40.80 -3.81
N VAL A 537 2.46 -40.54 -3.81
CA VAL A 537 1.94 -39.16 -3.92
C VAL A 537 2.39 -38.26 -2.76
N ASN A 538 2.73 -38.84 -1.60
CA ASN A 538 3.16 -38.07 -0.42
C ASN A 538 4.54 -37.43 -0.59
N SER A 539 5.32 -37.83 -1.62
CA SER A 539 6.58 -37.17 -1.95
C SER A 539 6.38 -35.92 -2.81
N LEU A 540 5.16 -35.63 -3.27
CA LEU A 540 4.85 -34.44 -4.06
C LEU A 540 4.64 -33.21 -3.16
N PRO A 541 4.77 -31.98 -3.72
CA PRO A 541 4.39 -30.77 -3.00
C PRO A 541 2.93 -30.83 -2.54
N ARG A 542 2.65 -30.36 -1.33
CA ARG A 542 1.29 -30.43 -0.74
C ARG A 542 0.27 -29.64 -1.55
N HIS A 543 -0.92 -30.22 -1.74
CA HIS A 543 -2.09 -29.58 -2.36
C HIS A 543 -3.38 -30.17 -1.78
N GLU A 544 -4.47 -29.40 -1.81
CA GLU A 544 -5.73 -29.79 -1.19
C GLU A 544 -6.38 -30.98 -1.92
N SER A 545 -6.29 -31.03 -3.25
CA SER A 545 -6.75 -32.17 -4.07
C SER A 545 -6.02 -33.49 -3.83
N LEU A 546 -4.80 -33.45 -3.29
CA LEU A 546 -4.02 -34.66 -3.02
C LEU A 546 -4.43 -35.37 -1.73
N GLY A 547 -5.38 -34.82 -0.97
CA GLY A 547 -5.98 -35.53 0.15
C GLY A 547 -4.97 -35.96 1.20
N THR A 548 -4.16 -35.04 1.72
CA THR A 548 -3.41 -35.26 2.97
C THR A 548 -3.92 -34.28 4.02
N LEU A 549 -4.69 -34.84 4.96
CA LEU A 549 -4.96 -34.38 6.33
C LEU A 549 -4.46 -32.95 6.60
N ARG A 550 -5.39 -31.99 6.74
CA ARG A 550 -5.18 -30.89 7.69
C ARG A 550 -4.59 -31.55 8.94
N PRO A 551 -3.44 -31.11 9.48
CA PRO A 551 -3.11 -31.55 10.82
C PRO A 551 -4.36 -31.21 11.63
N GLU A 552 -4.99 -32.22 12.22
CA GLU A 552 -5.86 -31.97 13.36
C GLU A 552 -4.97 -31.13 14.28
N LYS A 553 -5.19 -29.81 14.29
CA LYS A 553 -4.82 -29.01 15.45
C LYS A 553 -5.45 -29.82 16.56
N LYS A 554 -4.62 -30.52 17.33
CA LYS A 554 -5.01 -31.04 18.64
C LYS A 554 -5.56 -29.80 19.32
N SER A 555 -6.88 -29.66 19.30
CA SER A 555 -7.53 -28.87 20.31
C SER A 555 -7.08 -29.57 21.58
N GLU A 556 -6.15 -28.93 22.29
CA GLU A 556 -5.92 -29.26 23.67
C GLU A 556 -7.26 -29.00 24.34
N GLY A 557 -8.08 -30.04 24.36
CA GLY A 557 -9.24 -30.13 25.18
C GLY A 557 -8.75 -29.97 26.60
N LYS A 558 -8.88 -28.74 27.13
CA LYS A 558 -9.06 -28.53 28.55
C LYS A 558 -10.38 -29.21 28.93
N GLY A 559 -10.31 -30.52 29.11
CA GLY A 559 -11.17 -31.20 30.03
C GLY A 559 -10.80 -30.72 31.43
N ASP A 560 -11.71 -29.98 32.08
CA ASP A 560 -12.25 -30.50 33.33
C ASP A 560 -13.61 -29.86 33.66
N ALA A 561 -14.62 -30.71 33.49
CA ALA A 561 -15.88 -30.82 34.18
C ALA A 561 -16.18 -29.81 35.31
N LYS A 562 -17.33 -29.14 35.16
CA LYS A 562 -18.42 -29.24 36.16
C LYS A 562 -19.76 -29.06 35.45
N GLY A 563 -20.53 -30.14 35.40
CA GLY A 563 -21.87 -30.13 34.82
C GLY A 563 -22.87 -29.34 35.68
N ASP A 564 -23.96 -28.92 35.05
CA ASP A 564 -25.24 -29.47 35.49
C ASP A 564 -26.30 -29.41 34.37
N THR A 565 -27.09 -30.45 34.35
CA THR A 565 -28.09 -30.83 33.36
C THR A 565 -29.22 -29.81 33.15
N LYS A 566 -29.69 -29.66 31.88
CA LYS A 566 -31.08 -29.98 31.51
C LYS A 566 -31.35 -29.95 30.00
N SER A 567 -31.65 -31.15 29.52
CA SER A 567 -32.32 -31.50 28.26
C SER A 567 -33.56 -30.65 27.95
N ARG A 568 -33.73 -30.25 26.67
CA ARG A 568 -34.86 -30.75 25.86
C ARG A 568 -34.73 -30.45 24.36
N SER A 569 -35.00 -31.52 23.62
CA SER A 569 -35.06 -31.73 22.17
C SER A 569 -36.24 -31.05 21.47
N ASN A 570 -36.03 -30.63 20.21
CA ASN A 570 -36.83 -30.87 18.99
C ASN A 570 -36.28 -29.92 17.90
N GLY A 571 -35.87 -30.30 16.69
CA GLY A 571 -36.31 -31.40 15.84
C GLY A 571 -37.34 -30.90 14.82
N LYS A 572 -36.87 -30.43 13.64
CA LYS A 572 -37.52 -30.41 12.29
C LYS A 572 -36.86 -29.32 11.41
N ALA A 573 -36.07 -29.67 10.41
CA ALA A 573 -36.45 -30.13 9.06
C ALA A 573 -36.94 -29.00 8.13
N ARG A 574 -36.14 -28.79 7.07
CA ARG A 574 -36.46 -28.33 5.70
C ARG A 574 -37.93 -27.98 5.44
N ASP A 575 -38.19 -26.79 4.88
CA ASP A 575 -38.58 -26.71 3.47
C ASP A 575 -38.54 -25.28 2.89
N SER A 576 -38.31 -25.28 1.59
CA SER A 576 -38.42 -24.22 0.59
C SER A 576 -39.77 -23.47 0.58
N LYS A 577 -39.75 -22.16 0.27
CA LYS A 577 -40.45 -21.60 -0.90
C LYS A 577 -40.27 -20.09 -1.07
N ARG A 578 -39.99 -19.77 -2.34
CA ARG A 578 -40.03 -18.47 -3.02
C ARG A 578 -41.49 -18.05 -3.28
N THR A 579 -41.67 -16.78 -3.67
CA THR A 579 -42.92 -16.07 -4.10
C THR A 579 -43.69 -15.42 -2.93
N GLY A 580 -44.07 -14.15 -2.92
CA GLY A 580 -44.10 -13.09 -3.93
C GLY A 580 -45.39 -12.29 -3.77
N GLY A 581 -45.30 -10.96 -3.74
CA GLY A 581 -46.38 -10.05 -4.14
C GLY A 581 -47.24 -9.42 -3.04
N GLY A 582 -47.48 -8.10 -3.19
CA GLY A 582 -48.80 -7.54 -2.93
C GLY A 582 -48.86 -6.34 -2.00
N ALA A 583 -48.72 -5.15 -2.57
CA ALA A 583 -49.01 -3.86 -1.96
C ALA A 583 -50.51 -3.65 -1.63
N LYS A 584 -50.78 -2.86 -0.58
CA LYS A 584 -51.85 -1.83 -0.47
C LYS A 584 -51.76 -1.23 0.94
N GLY A 585 -51.36 0.03 1.07
CA GLY A 585 -52.28 1.18 1.13
C GLY A 585 -52.33 1.66 2.59
N GLY A 586 -52.18 2.92 2.96
CA GLY A 586 -52.30 4.17 2.23
C GLY A 586 -53.17 5.11 3.07
N ARG A 587 -52.72 6.37 3.19
CA ARG A 587 -53.49 7.59 3.51
C ARG A 587 -53.94 7.79 4.97
N ASP A 588 -53.98 9.01 5.52
CA ASP A 588 -54.03 10.32 4.88
C ASP A 588 -53.61 11.46 5.84
N ALA A 589 -53.17 12.57 5.21
CA ALA A 589 -53.42 13.99 5.49
C ALA A 589 -53.30 14.56 6.92
N GLY A 590 -52.74 15.75 7.18
CA GLY A 590 -52.44 16.89 6.31
C GLY A 590 -52.98 18.20 6.93
N GLY A 591 -52.27 19.31 6.71
CA GLY A 591 -52.71 20.69 7.00
C GLY A 591 -52.10 21.26 8.28
N LYS A 592 -51.45 22.43 8.29
CA LYS A 592 -51.42 23.58 7.37
C LYS A 592 -50.04 24.23 7.39
#